data_AF-A0ABF7PZX1-F1
#
_entry.id   AF-A0ABF7PZX1-F1
#
_cell.length_a   1.000
_cell.length_b   1.000
_cell.length_c   1.000
_cell.angle_alpha   90.00
_cell.angle_beta   90.00
_cell.angle_gamma   90.00
#
_symmetry.space_group_name_H-M   'P 1'
#
loop_
_entity.id
_entity.type
_entity.pdbx_description
1 polymer ?
#
loop_
_entity_poly.entity_id
_entity_poly.type
_entity_poly.pdbx_seq_one_letter_code
_entity_poly.pdbx_strand_id
1 'polypeptide(L)'
;MSSNVQAQRVRRSGRENERGFTLVEMLVVITIIGLIMGLIGPRVLNYLSESKTKAARIQLQSFSAALDLFYLDVGRYPSTSEGLAALAQRPPGLGTWNGPYLKGGAVPKDPWNTAYVYRAPGDHGPFDILSYGADGQEGGSGTAADIVLGTQTSARSE
;
A
#
# COMPACT_ATOMS: atom_id res chain seq x y z
N MET A 1 -12.46 23.82 -88.47
CA MET A 1 -13.40 23.71 -87.35
C MET A 1 -13.01 22.51 -86.51
N SER A 2 -12.81 22.52 -85.20
CA SER A 2 -12.78 23.59 -84.22
C SER A 2 -11.96 23.04 -83.05
N SER A 3 -11.10 23.91 -82.53
CA SER A 3 -10.51 23.88 -81.20
C SER A 3 -11.53 23.52 -80.12
N ASN A 4 -11.13 22.73 -79.13
CA ASN A 4 -11.58 22.92 -77.75
C ASN A 4 -10.56 22.35 -76.76
N VAL A 5 -9.70 23.27 -76.30
CA VAL A 5 -8.82 23.13 -75.16
C VAL A 5 -9.68 23.21 -73.91
N GLN A 6 -9.88 22.10 -73.19
CA GLN A 6 -10.38 22.15 -71.82
C GLN A 6 -9.23 22.48 -70.88
N ALA A 7 -9.15 23.75 -70.49
CA ALA A 7 -8.25 24.23 -69.48
C ALA A 7 -8.58 23.59 -68.12
N GLN A 8 -7.78 22.62 -67.70
CA GLN A 8 -7.77 22.14 -66.32
C GLN A 8 -7.24 23.25 -65.41
N ARG A 9 -8.14 23.92 -64.68
CA ARG A 9 -7.78 24.77 -63.55
C ARG A 9 -7.15 23.91 -62.47
N VAL A 10 -5.83 23.89 -62.41
CA VAL A 10 -5.06 23.32 -61.30
C VAL A 10 -5.40 24.10 -60.04
N ARG A 11 -6.16 23.48 -59.14
CA ARG A 11 -6.39 23.98 -57.78
C ARG A 11 -5.04 23.98 -57.05
N ARG A 12 -4.50 25.18 -56.77
CA ARG A 12 -3.35 25.31 -55.86
C ARG A 12 -3.82 24.91 -54.46
N SER A 13 -3.47 23.69 -54.06
CA SER A 13 -3.48 23.28 -52.65
C SER A 13 -2.51 24.20 -51.89
N GLY A 14 -3.05 25.02 -51.00
CA GLY A 14 -2.25 25.78 -50.05
C GLY A 14 -1.55 24.78 -49.14
N ARG A 15 -0.23 24.69 -49.26
CA ARG A 15 0.59 24.00 -48.26
C ARG A 15 0.40 24.75 -46.95
N GLU A 16 -0.40 24.21 -46.06
CA GLU A 16 -0.38 24.61 -44.66
C GLU A 16 1.05 24.37 -44.18
N ASN A 17 1.69 25.46 -43.76
CA ASN A 17 3.08 25.46 -43.36
C ASN A 17 3.14 24.80 -41.98
N GLU A 18 3.28 23.47 -41.96
CA GLU A 18 3.51 22.69 -40.75
C GLU A 18 4.83 23.15 -40.13
N ARG A 19 4.74 24.10 -39.20
CA ARG A 19 5.89 24.55 -38.41
C ARG A 19 6.23 23.43 -37.43
N GLY A 20 7.34 22.74 -37.67
CA GLY A 20 7.86 21.74 -36.74
C GLY A 20 8.29 22.38 -35.41
N PHE A 21 8.21 21.60 -34.33
CA PHE A 21 8.68 21.98 -32.99
C PHE A 21 10.17 22.34 -33.01
N THR A 22 10.54 23.37 -32.26
CA THR A 22 11.96 23.76 -32.11
C THR A 22 12.61 23.05 -30.92
N LEU A 23 13.93 22.87 -30.96
CA LEU A 23 14.69 22.30 -29.83
C LEU A 23 14.56 23.14 -28.56
N VAL A 24 14.49 24.47 -28.71
CA VAL A 24 14.33 25.41 -27.60
C VAL A 24 12.99 25.21 -26.90
N GLU A 25 11.93 24.92 -27.64
CA GLU A 25 10.59 24.69 -27.09
C GLU A 25 10.55 23.43 -26.23
N MET A 26 11.17 22.35 -26.69
CA MET A 26 11.33 21.14 -25.89
C MET A 26 12.23 21.37 -24.67
N LEU A 27 13.30 22.17 -24.80
CA LEU A 27 14.18 22.52 -23.69
C LEU A 27 13.44 23.28 -22.58
N VAL A 28 12.61 24.26 -22.95
CA VAL A 28 11.79 25.00 -21.99
C VAL A 28 10.79 24.05 -21.29
N VAL A 29 10.14 23.16 -22.04
CA VAL A 29 9.15 22.21 -21.48
C VAL A 29 9.79 21.26 -20.47
N ILE A 30 10.90 20.59 -20.81
CA ILE A 30 11.57 19.67 -19.88
C ILE A 30 12.14 20.39 -18.67
N THR A 31 12.55 21.65 -18.82
CA THR A 31 13.04 22.49 -17.71
C THR A 31 11.91 22.78 -16.73
N ILE A 32 10.72 23.17 -17.21
CA ILE A 32 9.55 23.42 -16.36
C ILE A 32 9.10 22.12 -15.67
N ILE A 33 9.05 20.99 -16.40
CA ILE A 33 8.71 19.69 -15.82
C ILE A 33 9.72 19.30 -14.73
N GLY A 34 11.02 19.46 -14.98
CA GLY A 34 12.08 19.19 -14.01
C GLY A 34 11.94 20.04 -12.75
N LEU A 35 11.64 21.34 -12.91
CA LEU A 35 11.41 22.24 -11.79
C LEU A 35 10.22 21.81 -10.93
N ILE A 36 9.09 21.48 -11.57
CA ILE A 36 7.89 21.02 -10.86
C ILE A 36 8.16 19.69 -10.14
N MET A 37 8.80 18.74 -10.82
CA MET A 37 9.13 17.43 -10.26
C MET A 37 10.09 17.54 -9.06
N GLY A 38 11.07 18.45 -9.12
CA GLY A 38 11.97 18.72 -7.99
C GLY A 38 11.25 19.23 -6.74
N LEU A 39 10.18 20.01 -6.90
CA LEU A 39 9.40 20.55 -5.78
C LEU A 39 8.38 19.56 -5.22
N ILE A 40 7.73 18.78 -6.09
CA ILE A 40 6.61 17.91 -5.69
C ILE A 40 7.08 16.50 -5.32
N GLY A 41 8.14 15.99 -5.95
CA GLY A 41 8.62 14.61 -5.79
C GLY A 41 8.81 14.17 -4.33
N PRO A 42 9.60 14.89 -3.51
CA PRO A 42 9.82 14.53 -2.11
C PRO A 42 8.54 14.51 -1.27
N ARG A 43 7.59 15.42 -1.54
CA ARG A 43 6.31 15.47 -0.80
C ARG A 43 5.44 14.26 -1.08
N VAL A 44 5.38 13.82 -2.34
CA VAL A 44 4.62 12.63 -2.73
C VAL A 44 5.20 11.38 -2.07
N LEU A 45 6.54 11.24 -2.05
CA LEU A 45 7.21 10.12 -1.40
C LEU A 45 6.96 10.08 0.11
N ASN A 46 7.00 11.22 0.78
CA ASN A 46 6.71 11.32 2.21
C ASN A 46 5.26 10.95 2.51
N TYR A 47 4.31 11.50 1.74
CA TYR A 47 2.88 11.20 1.90
C TYR A 47 2.57 9.72 1.68
N LEU A 48 3.19 9.10 0.67
CA LEU A 48 3.04 7.68 0.40
C LEU A 48 3.57 6.84 1.58
N SER A 49 4.74 7.21 2.10
CA SER A 49 5.36 6.49 3.23
C SER A 49 4.55 6.59 4.52
N GLU A 50 3.99 7.77 4.81
CA GLU A 50 3.09 7.97 5.95
C GLU A 50 1.79 7.16 5.78
N SER A 51 1.22 7.18 4.57
CA SER A 51 0.00 6.42 4.24
C SER A 51 0.19 4.92 4.44
N LYS A 52 1.37 4.38 4.10
CA LYS A 52 1.74 2.99 4.37
C LYS A 52 1.76 2.70 5.87
N THR A 53 2.44 3.53 6.66
CA THR A 53 2.49 3.39 8.12
C THR A 53 1.09 3.37 8.74
N LYS A 54 0.21 4.26 8.29
CA LYS A 54 -1.19 4.31 8.73
C LYS A 54 -1.97 3.04 8.32
N ALA A 55 -1.80 2.58 7.09
CA ALA A 55 -2.44 1.36 6.60
C ALA A 55 -2.01 0.12 7.41
N ALA A 56 -0.72 0.01 7.75
CA ALA A 56 -0.21 -1.05 8.61
C ALA A 56 -0.89 -1.03 9.98
N ARG A 57 -0.99 0.15 10.61
CA ARG A 57 -1.67 0.31 11.91
C ARG A 57 -3.14 -0.11 11.88
N ILE A 58 -3.85 0.21 10.80
CA ILE A 58 -5.25 -0.20 10.60
C ILE A 58 -5.34 -1.73 10.46
N GLN A 59 -4.43 -2.34 9.69
CA GLN A 59 -4.38 -3.80 9.55
C GLN A 59 -4.11 -4.48 10.89
N LEU A 60 -3.18 -3.96 11.70
CA LEU A 60 -2.90 -4.46 13.05
C LEU A 60 -4.15 -4.42 13.95
N GLN A 61 -4.90 -3.31 13.94
CA GLN A 61 -6.16 -3.20 14.68
C GLN A 61 -7.20 -4.22 14.20
N SER A 62 -7.29 -4.45 12.89
CA SER A 62 -8.17 -5.48 12.32
C SER A 62 -7.78 -6.88 12.76
N PHE A 63 -6.47 -7.17 12.88
CA PHE A 63 -6.00 -8.46 13.38
C PHE A 63 -6.32 -8.63 14.87
N SER A 64 -6.14 -7.59 15.69
CA SER A 64 -6.52 -7.62 17.10
C SER A 64 -7.99 -7.99 17.27
N ALA A 65 -8.89 -7.32 16.55
CA ALA A 65 -10.31 -7.63 16.62
C ALA A 65 -10.62 -9.07 16.16
N ALA A 66 -9.95 -9.56 15.12
CA ALA A 66 -10.10 -10.94 14.66
C ALA A 66 -9.57 -11.97 15.67
N LEU A 67 -8.48 -11.66 16.36
CA LEU A 67 -7.93 -12.47 17.44
C LEU A 67 -8.87 -12.54 18.64
N ASP A 68 -9.51 -11.42 18.99
CA ASP A 68 -10.50 -11.39 20.07
C ASP A 68 -11.72 -12.25 19.73
N LEU A 69 -12.21 -12.21 18.48
CA LEU A 69 -13.26 -13.12 18.01
C LEU A 69 -12.83 -14.59 18.07
N PHE A 70 -11.60 -14.90 17.65
CA PHE A 70 -11.06 -16.25 17.78
C PHE A 70 -11.02 -16.69 19.25
N TYR A 71 -10.62 -15.81 20.17
CA TYR A 71 -10.62 -16.10 21.60
C TYR A 71 -12.02 -16.39 22.14
N LEU A 72 -13.05 -15.64 21.70
CA LEU A 72 -14.43 -15.86 22.12
C LEU A 72 -14.96 -17.24 21.68
N ASP A 73 -14.57 -17.72 20.51
CA ASP A 73 -15.03 -19.02 19.99
C ASP A 73 -14.23 -20.21 20.51
N VAL A 74 -12.90 -20.05 20.60
CA VAL A 74 -11.96 -21.15 20.89
C VAL A 74 -11.56 -21.18 22.37
N GLY A 75 -11.73 -20.05 23.08
CA GLY A 75 -11.32 -19.88 24.48
C GLY A 75 -9.84 -19.60 24.70
N ARG A 76 -9.07 -19.40 23.62
CA ARG A 76 -7.64 -19.06 23.65
C ARG A 76 -7.25 -18.32 22.39
N TYR A 77 -6.16 -17.56 22.42
CA TYR A 77 -5.55 -17.03 21.21
C TYR A 77 -4.82 -18.17 20.43
N PRO A 78 -4.58 -17.99 19.11
CA PRO A 78 -3.74 -18.90 18.34
C PRO A 78 -2.34 -19.02 18.95
N SER A 79 -1.74 -20.20 18.93
CA SER A 79 -0.34 -20.34 19.32
C SER A 79 0.58 -19.69 18.30
N THR A 80 1.85 -19.45 18.67
CA THR A 80 2.85 -18.93 17.73
C THR A 80 3.03 -19.82 16.49
N SER A 81 2.86 -21.15 16.62
CA SER A 81 2.94 -22.09 15.49
C SER A 81 1.71 -22.06 14.58
N GLU A 82 0.53 -21.77 15.13
CA GLU A 82 -0.70 -21.59 14.35
C GLU A 82 -0.71 -20.22 13.64
N GLY A 83 -0.18 -19.19 14.33
CA GLY A 83 0.00 -17.84 13.80
C GLY A 83 -1.29 -17.14 13.39
N LEU A 84 -1.15 -16.07 12.61
CA LEU A 84 -2.30 -15.35 12.02
C LEU A 84 -3.06 -16.21 10.99
N ALA A 85 -2.46 -17.29 10.49
CA ALA A 85 -3.13 -18.21 9.57
C ALA A 85 -4.37 -18.86 10.19
N ALA A 86 -4.37 -19.05 11.52
CA ALA A 86 -5.52 -19.55 12.28
C ALA A 86 -6.77 -18.66 12.17
N LEU A 87 -6.57 -17.38 11.85
CA LEU A 87 -7.66 -16.42 11.64
C LEU A 87 -8.35 -16.61 10.28
N ALA A 88 -7.61 -17.14 9.30
CA ALA A 88 -8.08 -17.37 7.95
C ALA A 88 -8.57 -18.81 7.74
N GLN A 89 -7.89 -19.79 8.35
CA GLN A 89 -8.14 -21.21 8.16
C GLN A 89 -8.17 -21.91 9.51
N ARG A 90 -9.08 -22.87 9.66
CA ARG A 90 -9.24 -23.63 10.90
C ARG A 90 -7.98 -24.47 11.20
N PRO A 91 -7.31 -24.26 12.34
CA PRO A 91 -6.26 -25.15 12.81
C PRO A 91 -6.77 -26.57 13.09
N PRO A 92 -5.94 -27.60 12.87
CA PRO A 92 -6.31 -28.98 13.18
C PRO A 92 -6.50 -29.15 14.70
N GLY A 93 -7.46 -29.99 15.10
CA GLY A 93 -7.69 -30.33 16.50
C GLY A 93 -8.52 -29.33 17.31
N LEU A 94 -9.01 -28.24 16.71
CA LEU A 94 -9.98 -27.35 17.37
C LEU A 94 -11.38 -27.95 17.35
N GLY A 95 -12.04 -28.02 18.50
CA GLY A 95 -13.46 -28.44 18.61
C GLY A 95 -14.44 -27.39 18.08
N THR A 96 -14.21 -26.12 18.41
CA THR A 96 -15.03 -24.97 18.01
C THR A 96 -14.18 -24.00 17.20
N TRP A 97 -14.71 -23.52 16.06
CA TRP A 97 -14.11 -22.48 15.22
C TRP A 97 -15.19 -21.96 14.26
N ASN A 98 -15.55 -20.68 14.34
CA ASN A 98 -16.61 -20.08 13.50
C ASN A 98 -16.06 -19.08 12.48
N GLY A 99 -14.76 -19.15 12.18
CA GLY A 99 -14.11 -18.31 11.18
C GLY A 99 -14.60 -18.58 9.74
N PRO A 100 -14.00 -17.93 8.74
CA PRO A 100 -12.80 -17.09 8.82
C PRO A 100 -13.07 -15.74 9.49
N TYR A 101 -12.13 -15.31 10.34
CA TYR A 101 -12.18 -14.03 11.05
C TYR A 101 -11.55 -12.88 10.23
N LEU A 102 -10.86 -13.21 9.14
CA LEU A 102 -10.29 -12.25 8.20
C LEU A 102 -11.13 -12.13 6.93
N LYS A 103 -11.38 -10.89 6.51
CA LYS A 103 -11.99 -10.59 5.21
C LYS A 103 -11.03 -11.02 4.10
N GLY A 104 -11.50 -11.88 3.20
CA GLY A 104 -10.71 -12.39 2.06
C GLY A 104 -10.01 -13.74 2.30
N GLY A 105 -10.17 -14.36 3.47
CA GLY A 105 -9.76 -15.77 3.69
C GLY A 105 -8.25 -16.02 3.66
N ALA A 106 -7.43 -14.98 3.72
CA ALA A 106 -5.97 -15.07 3.80
C ALA A 106 -5.43 -13.93 4.68
N VAL A 107 -4.23 -14.13 5.23
CA VAL A 107 -3.53 -13.08 5.98
C VAL A 107 -2.92 -12.11 4.97
N PRO A 108 -3.37 -10.84 4.90
CA PRO A 108 -2.74 -9.86 4.04
C PRO A 108 -1.32 -9.56 4.54
N LYS A 109 -0.44 -9.25 3.59
CA LYS A 109 0.87 -8.69 3.88
C LYS A 109 0.75 -7.23 4.29
N ASP A 110 1.80 -6.73 4.93
CA ASP A 110 1.92 -5.32 5.26
C ASP A 110 2.09 -4.44 4.00
N PRO A 111 2.05 -3.10 4.13
CA PRO A 111 2.17 -2.17 3.01
C PRO A 111 3.55 -2.13 2.32
N TRP A 112 4.53 -2.86 2.86
CA TRP A 112 5.85 -3.07 2.26
C TRP A 112 6.01 -4.49 1.72
N ASN A 113 4.91 -5.25 1.64
CA ASN A 113 4.85 -6.61 1.11
C ASN A 113 5.62 -7.65 1.96
N THR A 114 5.77 -7.36 3.25
CA THR A 114 6.34 -8.23 4.28
C THR A 114 5.23 -8.87 5.11
N ALA A 115 5.48 -10.07 5.64
CA ALA A 115 4.53 -10.74 6.51
C ALA A 115 4.54 -10.10 7.90
N TYR A 116 3.37 -9.99 8.53
CA TYR A 116 3.26 -9.62 9.93
C TYR A 116 3.86 -10.70 10.83
N VAL A 117 4.52 -10.27 11.90
CA VAL A 117 5.03 -11.15 12.94
C VAL A 117 4.00 -11.25 14.05
N TYR A 118 3.69 -12.48 14.45
CA TYR A 118 2.78 -12.78 15.56
C TYR A 118 3.48 -13.66 16.57
N ARG A 119 3.28 -13.35 17.86
CA ARG A 119 3.81 -14.13 18.98
C ARG A 119 2.76 -14.26 20.08
N ALA A 120 2.62 -15.47 20.60
CA ALA A 120 1.79 -15.78 21.76
C ALA A 120 2.47 -16.84 22.63
N PRO A 121 2.68 -16.58 23.95
CA PRO A 121 2.38 -15.32 24.65
C PRO A 121 3.23 -14.14 24.13
N GLY A 122 2.67 -12.93 24.17
CA GLY A 122 3.37 -11.71 23.79
C GLY A 122 4.26 -11.19 24.93
N ASP A 123 5.20 -10.32 24.59
CA ASP A 123 6.05 -9.62 25.55
C ASP A 123 5.25 -8.48 26.25
N HIS A 124 4.22 -7.93 25.60
CA HIS A 124 3.41 -6.80 26.09
C HIS A 124 1.94 -7.15 26.39
N GLY A 125 1.58 -8.44 26.38
CA GLY A 125 0.21 -8.88 26.57
C GLY A 125 -0.03 -10.34 26.22
N PRO A 126 -1.29 -10.74 26.00
CA PRO A 126 -1.62 -12.12 25.65
C PRO A 126 -1.04 -12.53 24.29
N PHE A 127 -0.85 -11.57 23.39
CA PHE A 127 -0.17 -11.73 22.11
C PHE A 127 0.47 -10.41 21.70
N ASP A 128 1.49 -10.49 20.84
CA ASP A 128 2.06 -9.36 20.13
C ASP A 128 1.89 -9.54 18.62
N ILE A 129 1.55 -8.45 17.92
CA ILE A 129 1.62 -8.37 16.45
C ILE A 129 2.42 -7.12 16.07
N LEU A 130 3.36 -7.30 15.14
CA LEU A 130 4.16 -6.20 14.60
C LEU A 130 4.42 -6.33 13.10
N SER A 131 4.70 -5.19 12.48
CA SER A 131 5.32 -5.08 11.15
C SER A 131 6.66 -4.36 11.33
N TYR A 132 7.69 -4.87 10.67
CA TYR A 132 9.04 -4.28 10.68
C TYR A 132 9.17 -3.00 9.83
N GLY A 133 8.06 -2.42 9.36
CA GLY A 133 8.10 -1.19 8.58
C GLY A 133 8.82 -1.34 7.23
N ALA A 134 9.40 -0.23 6.76
CA ALA A 134 9.92 -0.12 5.40
C ALA A 134 11.21 -0.91 5.11
N ASP A 135 12.02 -1.19 6.12
CA ASP A 135 13.29 -1.91 5.97
C ASP A 135 13.15 -3.42 6.19
N GLY A 136 12.03 -3.86 6.81
CA GLY A 136 11.76 -5.26 7.06
C GLY A 136 12.64 -5.86 8.17
N GLN A 137 13.27 -5.02 8.99
CA GLN A 137 14.17 -5.43 10.07
C GLN A 137 13.66 -4.93 11.42
N GLU A 138 14.08 -5.59 12.50
CA GLU A 138 13.76 -5.16 13.86
C GLU A 138 14.41 -3.80 14.17
N GLY A 139 13.64 -2.90 14.78
CA GLY A 139 14.06 -1.58 15.19
C GLY A 139 13.74 -0.49 14.15
N GLY A 140 14.77 0.21 13.69
CA GLY A 140 14.64 1.30 12.72
C GLY A 140 14.10 2.63 13.28
N SER A 141 13.93 3.62 12.40
CA SER A 141 13.39 4.94 12.74
C SER A 141 12.55 5.52 11.61
N GLY A 142 11.66 6.45 11.93
CA GLY A 142 10.74 7.04 10.95
C GLY A 142 9.87 5.97 10.30
N THR A 143 9.96 5.81 8.97
CA THR A 143 9.18 4.83 8.21
C THR A 143 9.74 3.41 8.28
N ALA A 144 10.99 3.28 8.73
CA ALA A 144 11.63 2.00 9.03
C ALA A 144 11.38 1.55 10.47
N ALA A 145 10.70 2.36 11.29
CA ALA A 145 10.40 1.97 12.65
C ALA A 145 9.38 0.83 12.68
N ASP A 146 9.61 -0.11 13.59
CA ASP A 146 8.64 -1.16 13.93
C ASP A 146 7.27 -0.56 14.28
N ILE A 147 6.25 -1.11 13.66
CA ILE A 147 4.85 -0.76 13.93
C ILE A 147 4.28 -1.87 14.80
N VAL A 148 4.27 -1.63 16.09
CA VAL A 148 3.63 -2.49 17.09
C VAL A 148 2.22 -1.99 17.39
N LEU A 149 1.27 -2.91 17.54
CA LEU A 149 0.04 -2.58 18.23
C LEU A 149 0.35 -2.56 19.72
N GLY A 150 0.83 -1.42 20.22
CA GLY A 150 0.94 -1.21 21.66
C GLY A 150 -0.45 -1.38 22.25
N THR A 151 -0.66 -2.46 23.00
CA THR A 151 -1.78 -2.58 23.93
C THR A 151 -1.60 -1.44 24.93
N GLN A 152 -2.17 -0.29 24.62
CA GLN A 152 -2.41 0.78 25.59
C GLN A 152 -3.47 0.28 26.58
N THR A 153 -3.12 -0.72 27.38
CA THR A 153 -3.50 -0.77 28.79
C THR A 153 -2.36 -0.08 29.54
N SER A 154 -2.08 1.17 29.17
CA SER A 154 -1.58 2.10 30.17
C SER A 154 -2.68 2.16 31.21
N ALA A 155 -2.33 1.72 32.41
CA ALA A 155 -3.06 2.03 33.62
C ALA A 155 -3.61 3.47 33.51
N ARG A 156 -4.92 3.58 33.33
CA ARG A 156 -5.64 4.75 33.78
C ARG A 156 -5.61 4.65 35.30
N SER A 157 -4.49 5.07 35.89
CA SER A 157 -4.41 5.36 37.31
C SER A 157 -5.27 6.62 37.55
N GLU A 158 -6.53 6.40 37.93
CA GLU A 158 -7.33 7.33 38.73
C GLU A 158 -7.77 6.59 39.99
#